data_AF-A0A7F8Q5R7-F1
#
_entry.id   AF-A0A7F8Q5R7-F1
#
_cell.length_a   1.000
_cell.length_b   1.000
_cell.length_c   1.000
_cell.angle_alpha   90.00
_cell.angle_beta   90.00
_cell.angle_gamma   90.00
#
_symmetry.space_group_name_H-M   'P 1'
#
loop_
_entity.id
_entity.type
_entity.pdbx_description
1 polymer ?
#
loop_
_entity_poly.entity_id
_entity_poly.type
_entity_poly.pdbx_seq_one_letter_code
_entity_poly.pdbx_strand_id
1 'polypeptide(L)'
;MQCPGAQYLASAERTPRQREWRPQLYRKCTDTTWLFLFFLFWTGLMFITGYSVAAGATGRLLFGYDSFGNVCGKKNSPVEGAPLSGQDMTRKKHVFFMNSCNLEVKDVRLNSTILCVSRCPEEQLSTLEEVQLFADNNGSFLCVYSLNSINYTQNPNAYSLCPRLPVPPSKSFPLFNRCIPQTPECYSLFASVLINDVDILHRILSGIMSGRDIILGLCIFALALSLGMMVTFRFITTLLVHIFIALIISGLLFVCGVLWWLYYDYTHDLSIELDTERENMKCLLGFAVLSTVITAVLLSLIFVLRKRIKLTVELFQVINKAISNSPFLLFQPLWTFAILIFFWVFWVAVLLSLGTAGPHSHSDGSTKE
;
A
#
# COMPACT_ATOMS: atom_id res chain seq x y z
N MET A 1 34.70 2.68 0.89
CA MET A 1 35.91 2.40 0.10
C MET A 1 37.06 3.13 0.81
N GLN A 2 38.17 2.58 1.30
CA GLN A 2 38.83 1.25 1.35
C GLN A 2 38.89 0.74 2.83
N CYS A 3 39.26 -0.50 3.22
CA CYS A 3 40.30 -1.37 2.68
C CYS A 3 40.02 -2.89 2.79
N PRO A 4 40.43 -3.66 1.77
CA PRO A 4 41.08 -4.95 1.97
C PRO A 4 42.45 -4.72 2.66
N GLY A 5 42.69 -5.30 3.84
CA GLY A 5 44.04 -5.45 4.41
C GLY A 5 44.60 -4.33 5.31
N ALA A 6 43.82 -3.69 6.19
CA ALA A 6 44.38 -2.76 7.18
C ALA A 6 44.72 -3.46 8.52
N GLN A 7 45.95 -3.95 8.66
CA GLN A 7 46.60 -4.23 9.96
C GLN A 7 47.61 -3.11 10.25
N TYR A 8 47.36 -2.28 11.26
CA TYR A 8 48.35 -1.33 11.76
C TYR A 8 48.70 -1.66 13.22
N LEU A 9 49.97 -2.03 13.42
CA LEU A 9 50.56 -2.47 14.68
C LEU A 9 50.70 -1.28 15.63
N ALA A 10 50.09 -1.36 16.82
CA ALA A 10 50.14 -0.31 17.83
C ALA A 10 51.40 -0.45 18.70
N SER A 11 52.22 0.60 18.75
CA SER A 11 53.37 0.71 19.65
C SER A 11 52.91 0.63 21.12
N ALA A 12 53.58 -0.21 21.90
CA ALA A 12 53.25 -0.47 23.29
C ALA A 12 53.77 0.66 24.20
N GLU A 13 52.86 1.47 24.74
CA GLU A 13 53.21 2.48 25.74
C GLU A 13 52.91 1.97 27.16
N ARG A 14 53.91 2.13 28.04
CA ARG A 14 54.13 1.35 29.26
C ARG A 14 53.85 2.22 30.51
N THR A 15 52.63 2.74 30.71
CA THR A 15 52.20 3.32 32.01
C THR A 15 50.68 3.20 32.22
N PRO A 16 50.19 2.96 33.45
CA PRO A 16 48.76 2.82 33.72
C PRO A 16 48.12 4.19 33.91
N ARG A 17 47.49 4.72 32.86
CA ARG A 17 46.64 5.92 32.95
C ARG A 17 45.16 5.53 33.00
N GLN A 18 44.37 6.37 33.68
CA GLN A 18 42.93 6.32 33.91
C GLN A 18 42.17 5.81 32.65
N ARG A 19 41.14 4.96 32.81
CA ARG A 19 40.35 4.41 31.69
C ARG A 19 39.70 5.53 30.87
N GLU A 20 40.43 6.03 29.89
CA GLU A 20 39.89 6.79 28.78
C GLU A 20 39.11 5.83 27.88
N TRP A 21 37.87 6.19 27.56
CA TRP A 21 37.10 5.53 26.53
C TRP A 21 37.86 5.62 25.21
N ARG A 22 38.58 4.55 24.84
CA ARG A 22 39.15 4.41 23.49
C ARG A 22 38.08 3.80 22.60
N PRO A 23 37.49 4.54 21.63
CA PRO A 23 36.63 3.92 20.62
C PRO A 23 37.43 2.82 19.91
N GLN A 24 36.82 1.67 19.65
CA GLN A 24 37.55 0.53 19.08
C GLN A 24 38.26 0.93 17.77
N LEU A 25 39.59 0.99 17.81
CA LEU A 25 40.44 1.37 16.67
C LEU A 25 40.41 0.33 15.54
N TYR A 26 39.97 -0.90 15.82
CA TYR A 26 39.89 -1.99 14.86
C TYR A 26 38.45 -2.20 14.39
N ARG A 27 38.03 -1.46 13.36
CA ARG A 27 36.78 -1.73 12.64
C ARG A 27 37.07 -2.72 11.51
N LYS A 28 36.52 -3.93 11.59
CA LYS A 28 36.42 -4.83 10.43
C LYS A 28 35.17 -4.44 9.63
N CYS A 29 35.21 -4.59 8.31
CA CYS A 29 34.01 -4.47 7.49
C CYS A 29 33.08 -5.65 7.79
N THR A 30 32.01 -5.38 8.52
CA THR A 30 30.89 -6.31 8.69
C THR A 30 30.01 -6.28 7.43
N ASP A 31 29.29 -7.36 7.16
CA ASP A 31 28.21 -7.41 6.16
C ASP A 31 28.61 -7.31 4.68
N THR A 32 29.81 -7.76 4.30
CA THR A 32 30.22 -7.79 2.87
C THR A 32 29.34 -8.72 2.02
N THR A 33 28.93 -9.87 2.56
CA THR A 33 28.02 -10.81 1.88
C THR A 33 26.63 -10.21 1.69
N TRP A 34 26.10 -9.54 2.71
CA TRP A 34 24.79 -8.87 2.63
C TRP A 34 24.82 -7.68 1.68
N LEU A 35 25.93 -6.94 1.63
CA LEU A 35 26.13 -5.87 0.67
C LEU A 35 26.11 -6.39 -0.77
N PHE A 36 26.74 -7.55 -1.03
CA PHE A 36 26.67 -8.18 -2.34
C PHE A 36 25.24 -8.58 -2.73
N LEU A 37 24.50 -9.24 -1.82
CA LEU A 37 23.10 -9.60 -2.05
C LEU A 37 22.21 -8.36 -2.30
N PHE A 38 22.46 -7.26 -1.59
CA PHE A 38 21.76 -6.00 -1.80
C PHE A 38 21.97 -5.47 -3.22
N PHE A 39 23.22 -5.44 -3.71
CA PHE A 39 23.48 -5.01 -5.09
C PHE A 39 22.88 -5.96 -6.14
N LEU A 40 22.90 -7.28 -5.89
CA LEU A 40 22.26 -8.26 -6.77
C LEU A 40 20.74 -8.03 -6.84
N PHE A 41 20.09 -7.76 -5.70
CA PHE A 41 18.67 -7.43 -5.66
C PHE A 41 18.36 -6.17 -6.48
N TRP A 42 19.09 -5.07 -6.27
CA TRP A 42 18.87 -3.83 -7.01
C TRP A 42 19.15 -3.94 -8.51
N THR A 43 20.15 -4.73 -8.90
CA THR A 43 20.43 -4.97 -10.33
C THR A 43 19.31 -5.79 -10.98
N GLY A 44 18.82 -6.84 -10.33
CA GLY A 44 17.63 -7.57 -10.80
C GLY A 44 16.39 -6.68 -10.89
N LEU A 45 16.18 -5.79 -9.91
CA LEU A 45 15.09 -4.83 -9.89
C LEU A 45 15.15 -3.87 -11.08
N MET A 46 16.31 -3.26 -11.32
CA MET A 46 16.51 -2.35 -12.46
C MET A 46 16.38 -3.08 -13.80
N PHE A 47 16.79 -4.35 -13.89
CA PHE A 47 16.59 -5.16 -15.08
C PHE A 47 15.11 -5.38 -15.40
N ILE A 48 14.30 -5.78 -14.40
CA ILE A 48 12.85 -5.99 -14.57
C ILE A 48 12.17 -4.67 -14.96
N THR A 49 12.52 -3.56 -14.32
CA THR A 49 12.01 -2.23 -14.69
C THR A 49 12.39 -1.85 -16.12
N GLY A 50 13.65 -2.06 -16.52
CA GLY A 50 14.10 -1.78 -17.88
C GLY A 50 13.34 -2.59 -18.92
N TYR A 51 13.13 -3.89 -18.66
CA TYR A 51 12.32 -4.76 -19.51
C TYR A 51 10.87 -4.31 -19.57
N SER A 52 10.24 -4.00 -18.43
CA SER A 52 8.82 -3.60 -18.39
C SER A 52 8.57 -2.28 -19.09
N VAL A 53 9.52 -1.33 -19.07
CA VAL A 53 9.41 -0.06 -19.81
C VAL A 53 9.70 -0.24 -21.30
N ALA A 54 10.63 -1.12 -21.67
CA ALA A 54 10.98 -1.35 -23.07
C ALA A 54 9.95 -2.19 -23.82
N ALA A 55 9.46 -3.26 -23.19
CA ALA A 55 8.47 -4.17 -23.77
C ALA A 55 7.02 -3.77 -23.47
N GLY A 56 6.79 -3.07 -22.35
CA GLY A 56 5.46 -2.60 -21.98
C GLY A 56 5.02 -1.42 -22.83
N ALA A 57 3.74 -1.44 -23.24
CA ALA A 57 3.11 -0.36 -23.97
C ALA A 57 2.26 0.49 -23.02
N THR A 58 2.88 1.09 -21.98
CA THR A 58 2.18 1.86 -20.92
C THR A 58 1.34 3.01 -21.48
N GLY A 59 1.71 3.55 -22.66
CA GLY A 59 0.92 4.55 -23.38
C GLY A 59 -0.51 4.10 -23.72
N ARG A 60 -0.77 2.79 -23.85
CA ARG A 60 -2.12 2.24 -24.06
C ARG A 60 -3.04 2.47 -22.86
N LEU A 61 -2.49 2.54 -21.64
CA LEU A 61 -3.26 2.82 -20.42
C LEU A 61 -3.61 4.31 -20.33
N LEU A 62 -2.65 5.18 -20.64
CA LEU A 62 -2.80 6.63 -20.48
C LEU A 62 -3.62 7.28 -21.61
N PHE A 63 -3.30 6.93 -22.87
CA PHE A 63 -3.94 7.53 -24.04
C PHE A 63 -5.13 6.71 -24.55
N GLY A 64 -5.23 5.44 -24.15
CA GLY A 64 -6.18 4.49 -24.71
C GLY A 64 -5.74 3.96 -26.09
N TYR A 65 -6.39 2.88 -26.51
CA TYR A 65 -6.15 2.23 -27.79
C TYR A 65 -7.48 1.83 -28.43
N ASP A 66 -7.51 1.72 -29.75
CA ASP A 66 -8.67 1.26 -30.51
C ASP A 66 -8.73 -0.29 -30.57
N SER A 67 -9.82 -0.84 -31.11
CA SER A 67 -9.96 -2.30 -31.29
C SER A 67 -8.97 -2.92 -32.28
N PHE A 68 -8.20 -2.11 -33.03
CA PHE A 68 -7.25 -2.55 -34.03
C PHE A 68 -5.79 -2.43 -33.57
N GLY A 69 -5.56 -2.06 -32.31
CA GLY A 69 -4.24 -1.98 -31.69
C GLY A 69 -3.51 -0.64 -31.89
N ASN A 70 -4.16 0.39 -32.43
CA ASN A 70 -3.58 1.73 -32.53
C ASN A 70 -3.77 2.50 -31.22
N VAL A 71 -2.70 3.12 -30.73
CA VAL A 71 -2.74 4.05 -29.60
C VAL A 71 -3.20 5.42 -30.08
N CYS A 72 -4.19 6.00 -29.41
CA CYS A 72 -4.74 7.30 -29.78
C CYS A 72 -3.72 8.43 -29.51
N GLY A 73 -3.70 9.46 -30.35
CA GLY A 73 -2.81 10.63 -30.20
C GLY A 73 -1.33 10.38 -30.51
N LYS A 74 -0.96 9.21 -31.05
CA LYS A 74 0.42 8.86 -31.43
C LYS A 74 0.46 8.22 -32.82
N LYS A 75 1.62 8.29 -33.47
CA LYS A 75 1.93 7.49 -34.67
C LYS A 75 2.22 6.04 -34.27
N ASN A 76 1.50 5.09 -34.86
CA ASN A 76 1.62 3.66 -34.56
C ASN A 76 2.46 2.95 -35.62
N SER A 77 3.13 1.87 -35.22
CA SER A 77 3.80 0.94 -36.14
C SER A 77 2.82 -0.18 -36.54
N PRO A 78 2.87 -0.67 -37.79
CA PRO A 78 2.02 -1.77 -38.22
C PRO A 78 2.33 -3.04 -37.45
N VAL A 79 1.29 -3.81 -37.15
CA VAL A 79 1.35 -5.11 -36.46
C VAL A 79 1.03 -6.22 -37.46
N GLU A 80 1.83 -7.28 -37.46
CA GLU A 80 1.64 -8.42 -38.36
C GLU A 80 0.29 -9.11 -38.14
N GLY A 81 -0.47 -9.32 -39.22
CA GLY A 81 -1.80 -9.92 -39.20
C GLY A 81 -2.96 -8.97 -38.86
N ALA A 82 -2.69 -7.68 -38.58
CA ALA A 82 -3.73 -6.69 -38.29
C ALA A 82 -3.74 -5.56 -39.35
N PRO A 83 -4.56 -5.65 -40.41
CA PRO A 83 -4.48 -4.74 -41.55
C PRO A 83 -4.87 -3.28 -41.22
N LEU A 84 -5.67 -3.08 -40.17
CA LEU A 84 -6.11 -1.75 -39.72
C LEU A 84 -5.21 -1.14 -38.63
N SER A 85 -4.10 -1.81 -38.27
CA SER A 85 -3.10 -1.33 -37.33
C SER A 85 -2.04 -0.44 -38.01
N GLY A 86 -1.20 0.24 -37.23
CA GLY A 86 -0.10 1.08 -37.74
C GLY A 86 -0.53 2.41 -38.34
N GLN A 87 -1.75 2.87 -38.03
CA GLN A 87 -2.24 4.15 -38.53
C GLN A 87 -1.68 5.34 -37.73
N ASP A 88 -1.58 6.49 -38.40
CA ASP A 88 -1.23 7.74 -37.73
C ASP A 88 -2.46 8.31 -37.00
N MET A 89 -2.49 8.13 -35.68
CA MET A 89 -3.57 8.64 -34.81
C MET A 89 -3.20 9.95 -34.12
N THR A 90 -2.16 10.67 -34.56
CA THR A 90 -1.66 11.89 -33.89
C THR A 90 -2.75 12.97 -33.69
N ARG A 91 -3.67 13.10 -34.65
CA ARG A 91 -4.79 14.05 -34.58
C ARG A 91 -6.04 13.47 -33.90
N LYS A 92 -6.08 12.15 -33.67
CA LYS A 92 -7.21 11.41 -33.10
C LYS A 92 -6.88 11.02 -31.66
N LYS A 93 -7.04 11.98 -30.75
CA LYS A 93 -6.61 11.84 -29.35
C LYS A 93 -7.61 11.12 -28.47
N HIS A 94 -8.89 11.12 -28.84
CA HIS A 94 -9.97 10.65 -27.99
C HIS A 94 -10.38 9.22 -28.33
N VAL A 95 -10.75 8.44 -27.32
CA VAL A 95 -11.29 7.08 -27.48
C VAL A 95 -12.82 7.17 -27.50
N PHE A 96 -13.43 6.68 -28.56
CA PHE A 96 -14.87 6.58 -28.75
C PHE A 96 -15.33 5.13 -28.71
N PHE A 97 -16.42 4.86 -27.99
CA PHE A 97 -17.04 3.55 -27.88
C PHE A 97 -18.28 3.55 -28.77
N MET A 98 -18.34 2.67 -29.77
CA MET A 98 -19.48 2.62 -30.70
C MET A 98 -20.82 2.30 -30.04
N ASN A 99 -20.77 1.62 -28.89
CA ASN A 99 -21.95 1.21 -28.15
C ASN A 99 -21.76 1.51 -26.66
N SER A 100 -21.84 2.79 -26.30
CA SER A 100 -21.67 3.25 -24.91
C SER A 100 -22.85 2.89 -23.99
N CYS A 101 -24.06 2.70 -24.54
CA CYS A 101 -25.30 2.54 -23.76
C CYS A 101 -25.90 1.13 -23.78
N ASN A 102 -25.32 0.19 -24.55
CA ASN A 102 -25.74 -1.21 -24.55
C ASN A 102 -24.50 -2.12 -24.65
N LEU A 103 -23.65 -2.03 -23.64
CA LEU A 103 -22.47 -2.88 -23.51
C LEU A 103 -22.94 -4.30 -23.18
N GLU A 104 -23.07 -5.15 -24.20
CA GLU A 104 -23.35 -6.58 -24.00
C GLU A 104 -22.14 -7.23 -23.32
N VAL A 105 -22.25 -7.48 -22.01
CA VAL A 105 -21.23 -8.18 -21.23
C VAL A 105 -21.45 -9.69 -21.40
N LYS A 106 -20.70 -10.30 -22.32
CA LYS A 106 -20.45 -11.75 -22.32
C LYS A 106 -18.94 -11.96 -22.19
N ASP A 107 -18.54 -12.67 -21.14
CA ASP A 107 -17.18 -13.18 -20.89
C ASP A 107 -16.02 -12.16 -20.93
N VAL A 108 -16.08 -11.13 -20.07
CA VAL A 108 -14.91 -10.30 -19.68
C VAL A 108 -14.33 -9.43 -20.82
N ARG A 109 -14.94 -9.40 -22.01
CA ARG A 109 -14.55 -8.52 -23.12
C ARG A 109 -15.71 -7.63 -23.56
N LEU A 110 -15.41 -6.34 -23.73
CA LEU A 110 -16.33 -5.39 -24.33
C LEU A 110 -16.43 -5.70 -25.83
N ASN A 111 -17.57 -6.21 -26.29
CA ASN A 111 -17.84 -6.43 -27.72
C ASN A 111 -18.13 -5.12 -28.49
N SER A 112 -17.98 -3.95 -27.85
CA SER A 112 -18.10 -2.68 -28.55
C SER A 112 -16.80 -2.34 -29.25
N THR A 113 -16.87 -2.11 -30.56
CA THR A 113 -15.73 -1.58 -31.31
C THR A 113 -15.37 -0.21 -30.77
N ILE A 114 -14.09 -0.03 -30.47
CA ILE A 114 -13.51 1.18 -29.91
C ILE A 114 -12.66 1.83 -31.00
N LEU A 115 -12.79 3.14 -31.18
CA LEU A 115 -12.08 3.90 -32.19
C LEU A 115 -11.36 5.11 -31.60
N CYS A 116 -10.19 5.45 -32.14
CA CYS A 116 -9.60 6.75 -31.95
C CYS A 116 -10.32 7.80 -32.83
N VAL A 117 -10.76 8.90 -32.22
CA VAL A 117 -11.47 10.01 -32.83
C VAL A 117 -10.81 11.35 -32.49
N SER A 118 -10.99 12.37 -33.33
CA SER A 118 -10.45 13.71 -33.09
C SER A 118 -11.34 14.48 -32.11
N ARG A 119 -12.66 14.38 -32.26
CA ARG A 119 -13.66 15.06 -31.44
C ARG A 119 -14.82 14.13 -31.05
N CYS A 120 -15.30 14.25 -29.82
CA CYS A 120 -16.47 13.54 -29.34
C CYS A 120 -17.76 14.22 -29.85
N PRO A 121 -18.83 13.47 -30.17
CA PRO A 121 -20.12 14.05 -30.56
C PRO A 121 -20.78 14.72 -29.34
N GLU A 122 -20.83 16.06 -29.33
CA GLU A 122 -21.41 16.84 -28.22
C GLU A 122 -22.95 16.84 -28.25
N GLU A 123 -23.53 16.60 -29.42
CA GLU A 123 -24.96 16.51 -29.68
C GLU A 123 -25.38 15.07 -30.03
N GLN A 124 -26.66 14.76 -29.87
CA GLN A 124 -27.20 13.45 -30.21
C GLN A 124 -27.28 13.29 -31.73
N LEU A 125 -26.73 12.20 -32.26
CA LEU A 125 -26.81 11.88 -33.69
C LEU A 125 -27.82 10.74 -33.89
N SER A 126 -28.96 11.07 -34.47
CA SER A 126 -30.12 10.17 -34.61
C SER A 126 -30.09 9.35 -35.90
N THR A 127 -29.47 9.87 -36.96
CA THR A 127 -29.42 9.25 -38.28
C THR A 127 -27.99 9.02 -38.76
N LEU A 128 -27.81 8.14 -39.74
CA LEU A 128 -26.50 7.87 -40.34
C LEU A 128 -26.00 9.06 -41.19
N GLU A 129 -26.92 9.86 -41.71
CA GLU A 129 -26.65 11.12 -42.40
C GLU A 129 -26.03 12.16 -41.45
N GLU A 130 -26.54 12.27 -40.22
CA GLU A 130 -25.96 13.14 -39.19
C GLU A 130 -24.55 12.67 -38.79
N VAL A 131 -24.32 11.36 -38.71
CA VAL A 131 -22.98 10.79 -38.46
C VAL A 131 -22.01 11.09 -39.60
N GLN A 132 -22.49 11.04 -40.86
CA GLN A 132 -21.70 11.42 -42.03
C GLN A 132 -21.36 12.92 -42.00
N LEU A 133 -22.34 13.79 -41.76
CA LEU A 133 -22.13 15.23 -41.62
C LEU A 133 -21.15 15.58 -40.50
N PHE A 134 -21.22 14.87 -39.37
CA PHE A 134 -20.27 15.04 -38.28
C PHE A 134 -18.83 14.69 -38.70
N ALA A 135 -18.66 13.61 -39.47
CA ALA A 135 -17.36 13.22 -40.00
C ALA A 135 -16.80 14.26 -40.97
N ASP A 136 -17.62 14.76 -41.88
CA ASP A 136 -17.21 15.71 -42.93
C ASP A 136 -16.92 17.11 -42.34
N ASN A 137 -17.74 17.58 -41.39
CA ASN A 137 -17.58 18.91 -40.79
C ASN A 137 -16.44 18.99 -39.76
N ASN A 138 -16.30 17.96 -38.91
CA ASN A 138 -15.33 17.98 -37.81
C ASN A 138 -14.06 17.18 -38.09
N GLY A 139 -14.03 16.40 -39.18
CA GLY A 139 -12.93 15.46 -39.46
C GLY A 139 -12.83 14.34 -38.40
N SER A 140 -13.95 13.96 -37.79
CA SER A 140 -14.02 12.95 -36.73
C SER A 140 -14.89 11.77 -37.14
N PHE A 141 -14.26 10.64 -37.45
CA PHE A 141 -14.92 9.47 -38.03
C PHE A 141 -15.37 8.52 -36.93
N LEU A 142 -16.68 8.27 -36.84
CA LEU A 142 -17.28 7.39 -35.83
C LEU A 142 -17.48 5.94 -36.29
N CYS A 143 -17.21 5.61 -37.55
CA CYS A 143 -17.28 4.25 -38.12
C CYS A 143 -15.90 3.62 -38.30
N VAL A 144 -15.84 2.30 -38.51
CA VAL A 144 -14.58 1.54 -38.74
C VAL A 144 -13.80 2.14 -39.90
N TYR A 145 -12.47 2.19 -39.78
CA TYR A 145 -11.56 2.84 -40.73
C TYR A 145 -11.58 2.28 -42.17
N SER A 146 -12.16 1.09 -42.38
CA SER A 146 -12.36 0.51 -43.71
C SER A 146 -13.48 1.21 -44.50
N LEU A 147 -14.34 1.97 -43.84
CA LEU A 147 -15.46 2.67 -44.45
C LEU A 147 -15.19 4.18 -44.53
N ASN A 148 -15.32 4.74 -45.73
CA ASN A 148 -15.19 6.18 -45.96
C ASN A 148 -16.52 6.91 -45.67
N SER A 149 -16.48 8.18 -45.27
CA SER A 149 -17.67 8.96 -44.89
C SER A 149 -18.75 8.99 -45.98
N ILE A 150 -18.33 9.08 -47.24
CA ILE A 150 -19.21 9.09 -48.43
C ILE A 150 -20.10 7.83 -48.51
N ASN A 151 -19.60 6.69 -48.01
CA ASN A 151 -20.26 5.40 -48.13
C ASN A 151 -21.06 5.01 -46.87
N TYR A 152 -21.19 5.90 -45.89
CA TYR A 152 -21.93 5.59 -44.67
C TYR A 152 -23.38 5.23 -45.00
N THR A 153 -24.06 6.04 -45.81
CA THR A 153 -25.48 5.84 -46.18
C THR A 153 -25.70 4.84 -47.33
N GLN A 154 -24.67 4.58 -48.13
CA GLN A 154 -24.78 3.75 -49.34
C GLN A 154 -24.45 2.28 -49.10
N ASN A 155 -23.65 1.97 -48.07
CA ASN A 155 -23.20 0.60 -47.83
C ASN A 155 -24.27 -0.22 -47.08
N PRO A 156 -24.73 -1.36 -47.62
CA PRO A 156 -25.72 -2.21 -46.95
C PRO A 156 -25.26 -2.75 -45.59
N ASN A 157 -23.94 -2.84 -45.37
CA ASN A 157 -23.35 -3.33 -44.12
C ASN A 157 -23.01 -2.23 -43.11
N ALA A 158 -23.41 -0.97 -43.37
CA ALA A 158 -23.08 0.17 -42.51
C ALA A 158 -23.56 -0.01 -41.06
N TYR A 159 -24.70 -0.70 -40.85
CA TYR A 159 -25.22 -1.01 -39.51
C TYR A 159 -24.23 -1.77 -38.61
N SER A 160 -23.34 -2.59 -39.20
CA SER A 160 -22.33 -3.37 -38.47
C SER A 160 -20.99 -2.64 -38.29
N LEU A 161 -20.70 -1.65 -39.14
CA LEU A 161 -19.43 -0.92 -39.18
C LEU A 161 -19.50 0.46 -38.51
N CYS A 162 -20.69 0.91 -38.17
CA CYS A 162 -20.98 2.20 -37.56
C CYS A 162 -21.65 2.02 -36.19
N PRO A 163 -21.65 3.06 -35.33
CA PRO A 163 -22.28 3.00 -34.03
C PRO A 163 -23.79 2.77 -34.15
N ARG A 164 -24.38 2.12 -33.15
CA ARG A 164 -25.84 1.99 -33.06
C ARG A 164 -26.45 3.37 -32.87
N LEU A 165 -27.48 3.67 -33.66
CA LEU A 165 -28.23 4.91 -33.59
C LEU A 165 -29.38 4.78 -32.57
N PRO A 166 -29.73 5.85 -31.84
CA PRO A 166 -29.05 7.15 -31.83
C PRO A 166 -27.74 7.13 -31.02
N VAL A 167 -26.72 7.84 -31.50
CA VAL A 167 -25.47 8.06 -30.75
C VAL A 167 -25.71 9.07 -29.64
N PRO A 168 -25.44 8.73 -28.37
CA PRO A 168 -25.66 9.65 -27.26
C PRO A 168 -24.70 10.86 -27.32
N PRO A 169 -25.12 12.04 -26.84
CA PRO A 169 -24.22 13.18 -26.67
C PRO A 169 -23.14 12.82 -25.66
N SER A 170 -21.90 13.17 -25.97
CA SER A 170 -20.71 12.77 -25.23
C SER A 170 -19.68 13.89 -25.15
N LYS A 171 -18.93 13.93 -24.05
CA LYS A 171 -17.87 14.92 -23.82
C LYS A 171 -16.55 14.25 -23.50
N SER A 172 -15.47 14.87 -23.95
CA SER A 172 -14.12 14.45 -23.57
C SER A 172 -13.89 14.68 -22.09
N PHE A 173 -13.54 13.63 -21.36
CA PHE A 173 -13.16 13.76 -19.95
C PHE A 173 -11.69 14.20 -19.82
N PRO A 174 -11.36 15.26 -19.03
CA PRO A 174 -10.04 15.89 -19.03
C PRO A 174 -8.87 14.97 -18.66
N LEU A 175 -9.11 13.90 -17.88
CA LEU A 175 -8.04 13.04 -17.37
C LEU A 175 -7.74 11.81 -18.25
N PHE A 176 -8.67 11.36 -19.10
CA PHE A 176 -8.54 10.04 -19.75
C PHE A 176 -8.70 10.03 -21.28
N ASN A 177 -8.79 11.19 -21.94
CA ASN A 177 -8.97 11.27 -23.40
C ASN A 177 -10.05 10.31 -23.93
N ARG A 178 -11.15 10.13 -23.19
CA ARG A 178 -12.26 9.23 -23.55
C ARG A 178 -13.52 10.06 -23.75
N CYS A 179 -14.33 9.68 -24.74
CA CYS A 179 -15.65 10.22 -24.95
C CYS A 179 -16.63 9.55 -23.98
N ILE A 180 -17.20 10.33 -23.06
CA ILE A 180 -18.11 9.84 -22.03
C ILE A 180 -19.53 10.35 -22.34
N PRO A 181 -20.56 9.49 -22.36
CA PRO A 181 -21.94 9.90 -22.59
C PRO A 181 -22.44 10.84 -21.49
N GLN A 182 -23.27 11.84 -21.84
CA GLN A 182 -23.81 12.83 -20.92
C GLN A 182 -25.19 12.46 -20.35
N THR A 183 -25.92 11.56 -21.00
CA THR A 183 -27.26 11.16 -20.55
C THR A 183 -27.16 10.31 -19.28
N PRO A 184 -27.96 10.58 -18.23
CA PRO A 184 -27.78 9.96 -16.91
C PRO A 184 -27.96 8.44 -16.93
N GLU A 185 -28.92 7.95 -17.72
CA GLU A 185 -29.20 6.53 -17.90
C GLU A 185 -28.00 5.80 -18.53
N CYS A 186 -27.52 6.30 -19.68
CA CYS A 186 -26.36 5.73 -20.36
C CYS A 186 -25.06 5.92 -19.57
N TYR A 187 -24.89 7.06 -18.90
CA TYR A 187 -23.75 7.31 -18.04
C TYR A 187 -23.67 6.28 -16.93
N SER A 188 -24.78 5.93 -16.27
CA SER A 188 -24.77 4.94 -15.19
C SER A 188 -24.31 3.55 -15.65
N LEU A 189 -24.72 3.12 -16.85
CA LEU A 189 -24.34 1.83 -17.44
C LEU A 189 -22.90 1.84 -17.97
N PHE A 190 -22.48 2.95 -18.58
CA PHE A 190 -21.11 3.12 -19.04
C PHE A 190 -20.13 3.25 -17.87
N ALA A 191 -20.56 3.95 -16.81
CA ALA A 191 -19.83 4.14 -15.57
C ALA A 191 -19.59 2.81 -14.85
N SER A 192 -20.59 1.94 -14.69
CA SER A 192 -20.38 0.65 -14.02
C SER A 192 -19.31 -0.22 -14.69
N VAL A 193 -19.08 -0.04 -16.00
CA VAL A 193 -18.07 -0.75 -16.77
C VAL A 193 -16.71 -0.04 -16.77
N LEU A 194 -16.69 1.29 -16.86
CA LEU A 194 -15.45 2.09 -16.85
C LEU A 194 -14.88 2.30 -15.44
N ILE A 195 -15.74 2.31 -14.44
CA ILE A 195 -15.50 2.71 -13.05
C ILE A 195 -15.38 1.48 -12.13
N ASN A 196 -15.06 0.30 -12.67
CA ASN A 196 -14.49 -0.76 -11.82
C ASN A 196 -13.11 -0.36 -11.22
N ASP A 197 -12.48 0.76 -11.64
CA ASP A 197 -11.18 1.22 -11.13
C ASP A 197 -11.10 2.70 -10.65
N VAL A 198 -12.09 3.57 -10.88
CA VAL A 198 -11.92 5.05 -10.67
C VAL A 198 -13.02 5.76 -9.87
N ASP A 199 -13.90 5.02 -9.18
CA ASP A 199 -14.90 5.58 -8.24
C ASP A 199 -14.25 6.34 -7.07
N ILE A 200 -12.99 6.01 -6.82
CA ILE A 200 -12.21 6.46 -5.68
C ILE A 200 -11.74 7.90 -5.87
N LEU A 201 -11.21 8.27 -7.04
CA LEU A 201 -10.49 9.54 -7.21
C LEU A 201 -11.43 10.75 -7.29
N HIS A 202 -12.57 10.60 -7.96
CA HIS A 202 -13.57 11.68 -8.04
C HIS A 202 -14.35 11.88 -6.74
N ARG A 203 -14.64 10.80 -6.00
CA ARG A 203 -15.17 10.88 -4.63
C ARG A 203 -14.16 11.52 -3.67
N ILE A 204 -12.86 11.21 -3.80
CA ILE A 204 -11.81 11.81 -2.97
C ILE A 204 -11.68 13.31 -3.23
N LEU A 205 -11.62 13.77 -4.49
CA LEU A 205 -11.38 15.19 -4.78
C LEU A 205 -12.56 16.08 -4.38
N SER A 206 -13.79 15.63 -4.63
CA SER A 206 -15.02 16.31 -4.19
C SER A 206 -15.15 16.28 -2.66
N GLY A 207 -14.82 15.15 -2.03
CA GLY A 207 -14.80 14.99 -0.58
C GLY A 207 -13.76 15.87 0.13
N ILE A 208 -12.57 16.06 -0.45
CA ILE A 208 -11.51 16.92 0.09
C ILE A 208 -11.93 18.39 0.07
N MET A 209 -12.51 18.87 -1.03
CA MET A 209 -12.93 20.29 -1.12
C MET A 209 -14.11 20.60 -0.21
N SER A 210 -15.05 19.66 -0.05
CA SER A 210 -16.17 19.80 0.89
C SER A 210 -15.75 19.61 2.35
N GLY A 211 -14.67 18.88 2.61
CA GLY A 211 -14.22 18.50 3.95
C GLY A 211 -13.03 19.28 4.49
N ARG A 212 -12.56 20.34 3.80
CA ARG A 212 -11.31 21.04 4.14
C ARG A 212 -11.20 21.48 5.61
N ASP A 213 -12.30 21.94 6.19
CA ASP A 213 -12.36 22.43 7.57
C ASP A 213 -12.35 21.26 8.56
N ILE A 214 -12.97 20.13 8.18
CA ILE A 214 -12.92 18.86 8.91
C ILE A 214 -11.51 18.27 8.85
N ILE A 215 -10.84 18.34 7.70
CA ILE A 215 -9.47 17.84 7.50
C ILE A 215 -8.49 18.65 8.34
N LEU A 216 -8.57 19.99 8.30
CA LEU A 216 -7.76 20.86 9.17
C LEU A 216 -8.03 20.59 10.65
N GLY A 217 -9.31 20.40 11.04
CA GLY A 217 -9.69 20.00 12.39
C GLY A 217 -9.08 18.66 12.82
N LEU A 218 -9.12 17.65 11.94
CA LEU A 218 -8.51 16.34 12.18
C LEU A 218 -6.99 16.41 12.24
N CYS A 219 -6.34 17.27 11.46
CA CYS A 219 -4.88 17.48 11.54
C CYS A 219 -4.48 18.13 12.87
N ILE A 220 -5.21 19.15 13.33
CA ILE A 220 -4.98 19.76 14.64
C ILE A 220 -5.26 18.77 15.76
N PHE A 221 -6.33 17.98 15.63
CA PHE A 221 -6.67 16.92 16.59
C PHE A 221 -5.61 15.82 16.63
N ALA A 222 -5.09 15.38 15.48
CA ALA A 222 -4.00 14.43 15.39
C ALA A 222 -2.71 14.99 16.01
N LEU A 223 -2.41 16.28 15.80
CA LEU A 223 -1.28 16.95 16.44
C LEU A 223 -1.46 17.00 17.97
N ALA A 224 -2.65 17.35 18.46
CA ALA A 224 -2.98 17.33 19.88
C ALA A 224 -2.88 15.92 20.48
N LEU A 225 -3.38 14.89 19.79
CA LEU A 225 -3.24 13.49 20.20
C LEU A 225 -1.79 13.03 20.19
N SER A 226 -0.98 13.45 19.21
CA SER A 226 0.45 13.07 19.15
C SER A 226 1.24 13.68 20.31
N LEU A 227 0.97 14.95 20.65
CA LEU A 227 1.53 15.61 21.84
C LEU A 227 1.02 14.94 23.11
N GLY A 228 -0.26 14.59 23.15
CA GLY A 228 -0.89 13.81 24.21
C GLY A 228 -0.18 12.48 24.43
N MET A 229 0.02 11.70 23.37
CA MET A 229 0.72 10.41 23.39
C MET A 229 2.17 10.54 23.86
N MET A 230 2.89 11.58 23.45
CA MET A 230 4.25 11.82 23.92
C MET A 230 4.31 12.10 25.42
N VAL A 231 3.34 12.84 25.95
CA VAL A 231 3.23 13.15 27.38
C VAL A 231 2.74 11.93 28.17
N THR A 232 1.71 11.24 27.69
CA THR A 232 1.15 10.06 28.37
C THR A 232 2.14 8.92 28.39
N PHE A 233 2.91 8.66 27.33
CA PHE A 233 3.93 7.61 27.33
C PHE A 233 4.98 7.83 28.43
N ARG A 234 5.42 9.08 28.65
CA ARG A 234 6.36 9.44 29.73
C ARG A 234 5.82 9.14 31.13
N PHE A 235 4.54 9.45 31.36
CA PHE A 235 3.90 9.23 32.65
C PHE A 235 3.50 7.76 32.85
N ILE A 236 2.95 7.12 31.82
CA ILE A 236 2.51 5.73 31.85
C ILE A 236 3.69 4.81 32.06
N THR A 237 4.83 4.94 31.38
CA THR A 237 5.96 4.01 31.61
C THR A 237 6.47 4.06 33.04
N THR A 238 6.47 5.24 33.66
CA THR A 238 6.91 5.39 35.06
C THR A 238 5.86 4.84 36.02
N LEU A 239 4.58 5.20 35.84
CA LEU A 239 3.49 4.70 36.68
C LEU A 239 3.27 3.20 36.54
N LEU A 240 3.31 2.67 35.33
CA LEU A 240 3.14 1.26 35.00
C LEU A 240 4.20 0.40 35.70
N VAL A 241 5.47 0.81 35.70
CA VAL A 241 6.52 0.09 36.45
C VAL A 241 6.21 0.04 37.95
N HIS A 242 5.73 1.13 38.55
CA HIS A 242 5.40 1.15 39.98
C HIS A 242 4.13 0.32 40.30
N ILE A 243 3.12 0.36 39.42
CA ILE A 243 1.90 -0.45 39.53
C ILE A 243 2.23 -1.94 39.44
N PHE A 244 3.06 -2.35 38.47
CA PHE A 244 3.46 -3.75 38.33
C PHE A 244 4.26 -4.24 39.55
N ILE A 245 5.18 -3.44 40.08
CA ILE A 245 5.92 -3.80 41.30
C ILE A 245 4.96 -3.91 42.49
N ALA A 246 4.04 -2.97 42.67
CA ALA A 246 3.06 -3.00 43.75
C ALA A 246 2.13 -4.23 43.66
N LEU A 247 1.66 -4.56 42.46
CA LEU A 247 0.82 -5.72 42.19
C LEU A 247 1.55 -7.05 42.46
N ILE A 248 2.81 -7.16 42.06
CA ILE A 248 3.62 -8.35 42.32
C ILE A 248 3.84 -8.53 43.83
N ILE A 249 4.15 -7.45 44.55
CA ILE A 249 4.33 -7.51 46.01
C ILE A 249 3.02 -7.90 46.71
N SER A 250 1.90 -7.27 46.35
CA SER A 250 0.60 -7.59 46.97
C SER A 250 0.16 -9.02 46.67
N GLY A 251 0.36 -9.51 45.45
CA GLY A 251 0.06 -10.89 45.05
C GLY A 251 0.89 -11.93 45.82
N LEU A 252 2.20 -11.69 45.97
CA LEU A 252 3.08 -12.59 46.74
C LEU A 252 2.69 -12.66 48.22
N LEU A 253 2.41 -11.50 48.83
CA LEU A 253 1.96 -11.44 50.23
C LEU A 253 0.58 -12.11 50.42
N PHE A 254 -0.33 -11.92 49.46
CA PHE A 254 -1.66 -12.54 49.49
C PHE A 254 -1.59 -14.06 49.41
N VAL A 255 -0.85 -14.62 48.44
CA VAL A 255 -0.70 -16.08 48.30
C VAL A 255 -0.05 -16.70 49.53
N CYS A 256 0.98 -16.04 50.09
CA CYS A 256 1.60 -16.47 51.33
C CYS A 256 0.61 -16.44 52.51
N GLY A 257 -0.15 -15.35 52.65
CA GLY A 257 -1.15 -15.20 53.71
C GLY A 257 -2.28 -16.23 53.63
N VAL A 258 -2.79 -16.51 52.43
CA VAL A 258 -3.84 -17.52 52.21
C VAL A 258 -3.33 -18.92 52.54
N LEU A 259 -2.11 -19.29 52.13
CA LEU A 259 -1.54 -20.60 52.44
C LEU A 259 -1.34 -20.81 53.94
N TRP A 260 -0.90 -19.77 54.67
CA TRP A 260 -0.78 -19.84 56.14
C TRP A 260 -2.12 -19.83 56.85
N TRP A 261 -3.10 -19.07 56.36
CA TRP A 261 -4.46 -19.14 56.86
C TRP A 261 -5.01 -20.55 56.69
N LEU A 262 -4.98 -21.10 55.48
CA LEU A 262 -5.48 -22.44 55.18
C LEU A 262 -4.77 -23.50 56.04
N TYR A 263 -3.47 -23.36 56.26
CA TYR A 263 -2.76 -24.24 57.19
C TYR A 263 -3.28 -24.09 58.63
N TYR A 264 -3.48 -22.87 59.13
CA TYR A 264 -4.01 -22.63 60.47
C TYR A 264 -5.43 -23.19 60.67
N ASP A 265 -6.31 -22.90 59.71
CA ASP A 265 -7.71 -23.35 59.70
C ASP A 265 -7.79 -24.89 59.70
N TYR A 266 -7.02 -25.53 58.82
CA TYR A 266 -6.94 -26.99 58.76
C TYR A 266 -6.32 -27.59 60.03
N THR A 267 -5.34 -26.93 60.67
CA THR A 267 -4.82 -27.41 61.97
C THR A 267 -5.79 -27.23 63.13
N HIS A 268 -6.73 -26.29 63.04
CA HIS A 268 -7.69 -26.02 64.11
C HIS A 268 -8.91 -26.94 64.05
N ASP A 269 -9.41 -27.24 62.85
CA ASP A 269 -10.58 -28.11 62.64
C ASP A 269 -10.26 -29.62 62.63
N LEU A 270 -8.99 -30.02 62.47
CA LEU A 270 -8.54 -31.42 62.38
C LEU A 270 -8.48 -32.14 63.75
N SER A 271 -9.59 -32.11 64.48
CA SER A 271 -9.79 -32.87 65.73
C SER A 271 -10.45 -34.24 65.52
N ILE A 272 -10.74 -34.64 64.27
CA ILE A 272 -11.40 -35.92 63.93
C ILE A 272 -10.59 -36.67 62.86
N GLU A 273 -10.36 -37.97 63.11
CA GLU A 273 -9.41 -38.88 62.44
C GLU A 273 -9.68 -39.18 60.96
N LEU A 274 -8.69 -38.96 60.09
CA LEU A 274 -8.45 -39.72 58.85
C LEU A 274 -6.97 -39.60 58.40
N ASP A 275 -6.27 -40.71 58.12
CA ASP A 275 -4.84 -40.70 57.72
C ASP A 275 -4.58 -39.94 56.40
N THR A 276 -5.57 -39.91 55.49
CA THR A 276 -5.53 -39.18 54.22
C THR A 276 -5.48 -37.66 54.39
N GLU A 277 -6.06 -37.11 55.45
CA GLU A 277 -6.02 -35.66 55.75
C GLU A 277 -4.67 -35.23 56.33
N ARG A 278 -4.01 -36.15 57.06
CA ARG A 278 -2.68 -35.92 57.63
C ARG A 278 -1.58 -35.83 56.57
N GLU A 279 -1.67 -36.60 55.48
CA GLU A 279 -0.73 -36.49 54.36
C GLU A 279 -0.92 -35.17 53.59
N ASN A 280 -2.18 -34.76 53.37
CA ASN A 280 -2.52 -33.48 52.76
C ASN A 280 -2.01 -32.29 53.60
N MET A 281 -2.08 -32.38 54.94
CA MET A 281 -1.53 -31.37 55.86
C MET A 281 -0.01 -31.21 55.71
N LYS A 282 0.74 -32.31 55.62
CA LYS A 282 2.21 -32.26 55.41
C LYS A 282 2.54 -31.63 54.06
N CYS A 283 1.73 -31.90 53.03
CA CYS A 283 1.86 -31.31 51.71
C CYS A 283 1.57 -29.79 51.73
N LEU A 284 0.49 -29.37 52.41
CA LEU A 284 0.11 -27.96 52.58
C LEU A 284 1.16 -27.15 53.34
N LEU A 285 1.70 -27.71 54.43
CA LEU A 285 2.85 -27.14 55.16
C LEU A 285 4.05 -26.98 54.23
N GLY A 286 4.35 -28.02 53.42
CA GLY A 286 5.42 -27.98 52.41
C GLY A 286 5.23 -26.83 51.42
N PHE A 287 4.02 -26.64 50.89
CA PHE A 287 3.71 -25.53 49.99
C PHE A 287 3.78 -24.15 50.67
N ALA A 288 3.34 -24.02 51.93
CA ALA A 288 3.44 -22.77 52.68
C ALA A 288 4.91 -22.38 52.96
N VAL A 289 5.75 -23.33 53.35
CA VAL A 289 7.19 -23.10 53.56
C VAL A 289 7.88 -22.79 52.22
N LEU A 290 7.57 -23.52 51.15
CA LEU A 290 8.13 -23.23 49.83
C LEU A 290 7.72 -21.84 49.32
N SER A 291 6.44 -21.47 49.47
CA SER A 291 5.91 -20.17 49.06
C SER A 291 6.53 -19.01 49.84
N THR A 292 6.78 -19.17 51.14
CA THR A 292 7.48 -18.16 51.96
C THR A 292 8.93 -17.96 51.50
N VAL A 293 9.67 -19.04 51.23
CA VAL A 293 11.05 -18.96 50.72
C VAL A 293 11.10 -18.27 49.36
N ILE A 294 10.22 -18.65 48.42
CA ILE A 294 10.14 -18.02 47.10
C ILE A 294 9.78 -16.53 47.24
N THR A 295 8.79 -16.19 48.06
CA THR A 295 8.38 -14.81 48.32
C THR A 295 9.52 -13.99 48.91
N ALA A 296 10.26 -14.52 49.88
CA ALA A 296 11.41 -13.85 50.49
C ALA A 296 12.54 -13.59 49.47
N VAL A 297 12.86 -14.56 48.62
CA VAL A 297 13.86 -14.43 47.55
C VAL A 297 13.44 -13.36 46.53
N LEU A 298 12.18 -13.40 46.06
CA LEU A 298 11.67 -12.43 45.09
C LEU A 298 11.59 -11.02 45.67
N LEU A 299 11.15 -10.85 46.92
CA LEU A 299 11.14 -9.54 47.58
C LEU A 299 12.55 -8.99 47.81
N SER A 300 13.50 -9.84 48.19
CA SER A 300 14.91 -9.47 48.32
C SER A 300 15.50 -9.03 46.97
N LEU A 301 15.19 -9.76 45.89
CA LEU A 301 15.58 -9.39 44.54
C LEU A 301 14.99 -8.02 44.13
N ILE A 302 13.69 -7.80 44.34
CA ILE A 302 13.00 -6.52 44.05
C ILE A 302 13.65 -5.39 44.86
N PHE A 303 13.96 -5.62 46.14
CA PHE A 303 14.60 -4.64 47.01
C PHE A 303 16.01 -4.27 46.53
N VAL A 304 16.83 -5.25 46.13
CA VAL A 304 18.16 -5.02 45.56
C VAL A 304 18.08 -4.30 44.21
N LEU A 305 17.11 -4.68 43.37
CA LEU A 305 16.89 -4.07 42.06
C LEU A 305 16.29 -2.67 42.13
N ARG A 306 15.72 -2.23 43.26
CA ARG A 306 15.20 -0.86 43.47
C ARG A 306 16.22 0.22 43.13
N LYS A 307 17.51 -0.01 43.47
CA LYS A 307 18.59 0.92 43.11
C LYS A 307 18.84 0.96 41.60
N ARG A 308 18.68 -0.17 40.90
CA ARG A 308 18.82 -0.26 39.43
C ARG A 308 17.63 0.37 38.71
N ILE A 309 16.41 0.25 39.24
CA ILE A 309 15.21 0.89 38.67
C ILE A 309 15.37 2.42 38.64
N LYS A 310 15.89 3.02 39.72
CA LYS A 310 16.19 4.46 39.75
C LYS A 310 17.17 4.86 38.65
N LEU A 311 18.25 4.10 38.48
CA LEU A 311 19.25 4.32 37.42
C LEU A 311 18.64 4.17 36.02
N THR A 312 17.80 3.17 35.79
CA THR A 312 17.12 2.96 34.51
C THR A 312 16.14 4.09 34.19
N VAL A 313 15.41 4.60 35.19
CA VAL A 313 14.52 5.77 35.01
C VAL A 313 15.32 7.01 34.66
N GLU A 314 16.44 7.28 35.34
CA GLU A 314 17.35 8.38 35.00
C GLU A 314 17.94 8.21 33.58
N LEU A 315 18.32 6.99 33.20
CA LEU A 315 18.77 6.68 31.85
C LEU A 315 17.68 6.96 30.80
N PHE A 316 16.44 6.55 31.04
CA PHE A 316 15.31 6.84 30.14
C PHE A 316 15.02 8.35 30.06
N GLN A 317 15.18 9.09 31.15
CA GLN A 317 15.07 10.55 31.13
C GLN A 317 16.16 11.18 30.25
N VAL A 318 17.41 10.69 30.36
CA VAL A 318 18.53 11.14 29.54
C VAL A 318 18.33 10.77 28.07
N ILE A 319 17.89 9.55 27.77
CA ILE A 319 17.54 9.11 26.40
C ILE A 319 16.45 10.00 25.83
N ASN A 320 15.38 10.27 26.58
CA ASN A 320 14.31 11.15 26.13
C ASN A 320 14.77 12.60 25.92
N LYS A 321 15.71 13.08 26.74
CA LYS A 321 16.34 14.40 26.53
C LYS A 321 17.21 14.41 25.28
N ALA A 322 17.95 13.34 25.00
CA ALA A 322 18.75 13.19 23.80
C ALA A 322 17.88 13.09 22.53
N ILE A 323 16.81 12.30 22.56
CA ILE A 323 15.82 12.19 21.47
C ILE A 323 15.15 13.55 21.22
N SER A 324 14.77 14.28 22.28
CA SER A 324 14.22 15.64 22.16
C SER A 324 15.19 16.63 21.51
N ASN A 325 16.50 16.45 21.69
CA ASN A 325 17.53 17.28 21.06
C ASN A 325 17.84 16.85 19.62
N SER A 326 17.40 15.66 19.21
CA SER A 326 17.63 15.08 17.87
C SER A 326 16.30 14.73 17.21
N PRO A 327 15.47 15.74 16.86
CA PRO A 327 14.08 15.53 16.41
C PRO A 327 13.99 14.70 15.12
N PHE A 328 15.06 14.64 14.31
CA PHE A 328 15.12 13.82 13.09
C PHE A 328 14.94 12.31 13.35
N LEU A 329 15.26 11.81 14.55
CA LEU A 329 15.00 10.41 14.90
C LEU A 329 13.49 10.09 14.96
N LEU A 330 12.65 11.07 15.31
CA LEU A 330 11.19 10.91 15.32
C LEU A 330 10.60 10.98 13.91
N PHE A 331 11.31 11.60 12.95
CA PHE A 331 10.92 11.62 11.53
C PHE A 331 11.28 10.34 10.78
N GLN A 332 12.15 9.50 11.35
CA GLN A 332 12.54 8.21 10.75
C GLN A 332 11.33 7.36 10.32
N PRO A 333 10.32 7.08 11.17
CA PRO A 333 9.15 6.30 10.75
C PRO A 333 8.37 6.95 9.60
N LEU A 334 8.25 8.28 9.57
CA LEU A 334 7.53 9.00 8.52
C LEU A 334 8.25 8.91 7.17
N TRP A 335 9.56 9.13 7.16
CA TRP A 335 10.35 9.03 5.93
C TRP A 335 10.45 7.57 5.44
N THR A 336 10.55 6.59 6.34
CA THR A 336 10.47 5.17 5.94
C THR A 336 9.13 4.83 5.31
N PHE A 337 8.03 5.35 5.87
CA PHE A 337 6.71 5.14 5.29
C PHE A 337 6.57 5.81 3.92
N ALA A 338 7.10 7.03 3.75
CA ALA A 338 7.11 7.72 2.47
C ALA A 338 7.93 6.95 1.40
N ILE A 339 9.11 6.43 1.75
CA ILE A 339 9.91 5.58 0.85
C ILE A 339 9.14 4.31 0.48
N LEU A 340 8.50 3.65 1.45
CA LEU A 340 7.74 2.42 1.21
C LEU A 340 6.53 2.67 0.31
N ILE A 341 5.80 3.77 0.48
CA ILE A 341 4.73 4.19 -0.44
C ILE A 341 5.28 4.43 -1.83
N PHE A 342 6.35 5.22 -1.95
CA PHE A 342 6.96 5.50 -3.26
C PHE A 342 7.40 4.21 -3.96
N PHE A 343 8.06 3.31 -3.22
CA PHE A 343 8.47 2.00 -3.71
C PHE A 343 7.26 1.17 -4.15
N TRP A 344 6.18 1.15 -3.37
CA TRP A 344 4.94 0.46 -3.73
C TRP A 344 4.32 1.01 -5.01
N VAL A 345 4.14 2.34 -5.12
CA VAL A 345 3.59 2.99 -6.33
C VAL A 345 4.46 2.71 -7.55
N PHE A 346 5.78 2.81 -7.40
CA PHE A 346 6.74 2.48 -8.46
C PHE A 346 6.57 1.02 -8.92
N TRP A 347 6.43 0.08 -7.98
CA TRP A 347 6.22 -1.33 -8.31
C TRP A 347 4.87 -1.61 -8.97
N VAL A 348 3.80 -0.95 -8.54
CA VAL A 348 2.51 -1.02 -9.22
C VAL A 348 2.64 -0.56 -10.67
N ALA A 349 3.35 0.54 -10.94
CA ALA A 349 3.59 1.00 -12.31
C ALA A 349 4.41 0.00 -13.15
N VAL A 350 5.42 -0.63 -12.55
CA VAL A 350 6.22 -1.69 -13.19
C VAL A 350 5.34 -2.91 -13.52
N LEU A 351 4.51 -3.36 -12.57
CA LEU A 351 3.59 -4.49 -12.76
C LEU A 351 2.53 -4.20 -13.83
N LEU A 352 1.94 -3.00 -13.83
CA LEU A 352 1.01 -2.57 -14.87
C LEU A 352 1.68 -2.58 -16.24
N SER A 353 2.90 -2.04 -16.34
CA SER A 353 3.67 -2.03 -17.59
C SER A 353 4.00 -3.45 -18.06
N LEU A 354 4.34 -4.35 -17.14
CA LEU A 354 4.57 -5.76 -17.43
C LEU A 354 3.29 -6.48 -17.90
N GLY A 355 2.14 -6.17 -17.30
CA GLY A 355 0.84 -6.68 -17.74
C GLY A 355 0.48 -6.24 -19.16
N THR A 356 0.98 -5.08 -19.61
CA THR A 356 0.82 -4.63 -21.00
C THR A 356 1.81 -5.26 -21.99
N ALA A 357 2.83 -6.00 -21.52
CA ALA A 357 3.88 -6.60 -22.35
C ALA A 357 3.51 -7.97 -22.93
N GLY A 358 2.24 -8.37 -22.86
CA GLY A 358 1.76 -9.63 -23.44
C GLY A 358 1.81 -9.65 -24.98
N PRO A 359 2.16 -10.79 -25.60
CA PRO A 359 2.07 -10.94 -27.06
C PRO A 359 0.61 -10.79 -27.51
N HIS A 360 0.41 -10.15 -28.67
CA HIS A 360 -0.90 -9.96 -29.29
C HIS A 360 -1.42 -11.31 -29.79
N SER A 361 -2.08 -12.09 -28.92
CA SER A 361 -2.72 -13.33 -29.34
C SER A 361 -3.95 -13.02 -30.18
N HIS A 362 -3.79 -13.21 -31.49
CA HIS A 362 -4.86 -13.30 -32.48
C HIS A 362 -6.02 -14.16 -31.95
N SER A 363 -7.20 -13.55 -31.82
CA SER A 363 -8.45 -14.28 -31.76
C SER A 363 -9.05 -14.19 -33.16
N ASP A 364 -8.74 -15.19 -33.99
CA ASP A 364 -9.31 -15.37 -35.32
C ASP A 364 -10.84 -15.28 -35.23
N GLY A 365 -11.40 -14.27 -35.90
CA GLY A 365 -12.77 -14.33 -36.38
C GLY A 365 -12.82 -15.33 -37.53
N SER A 366 -12.94 -16.62 -37.23
CA SER A 366 -13.35 -17.62 -38.20
C SER A 366 -14.86 -17.83 -38.10
N THR A 367 -15.53 -17.40 -39.17
CA THR A 367 -16.84 -17.80 -39.63
C THR A 367 -17.19 -19.24 -39.25
N LYS A 368 -18.28 -19.44 -38.49
CA LYS A 368 -19.08 -20.67 -38.56
C LYS A 368 -20.55 -20.34 -38.39
N GLU A 369 -21.23 -20.44 -39.54
CA GLU A 369 -22.66 -20.61 -39.84
C GLU A 369 -23.67 -19.56 -39.36
#